data_AF-A0ABD2QP46-F1
#
_entry.id   AF-A0ABD2QP46-F1
#
_cell.length_a   1.000
_cell.length_b   1.000
_cell.length_c   1.000
_cell.angle_alpha   90.00
_cell.angle_beta   90.00
_cell.angle_gamma   90.00
#
_symmetry.space_group_name_H-M   'P 1'
#
loop_
_entity.id
_entity.type
_entity.pdbx_description
1 polymer ?
#
loop_
_entity_poly.entity_id
_entity_poly.type
_entity_poly.pdbx_seq_one_letter_code
_entity_poly.pdbx_strand_id
1 'polypeptide(L)'
;MPLIGNHVHVLNPTYKKYKKRKEDEEIPKVPDFIVPETNEICENLEELERKKFLYDYPIWTCRISGKEGLTYSTADKSEHDCSKSIKKVFSNEVSKSLLQIIHTNTQTTDILIKTLYNTLQQEFFKGESVIVHKSASPTMTKK
;
A
#
# COMPACT_ATOMS: atom_id res chain seq x y z
N MET A 1 5.22 4.43 1.46
CA MET A 1 5.70 5.68 2.06
C MET A 1 4.96 6.83 1.42
N PRO A 2 4.31 7.65 2.25
CA PRO A 2 3.62 8.88 1.85
C PRO A 2 4.51 9.83 1.04
N LEU A 3 3.87 10.60 0.17
CA LEU A 3 4.51 11.59 -0.69
C LEU A 3 4.41 12.99 -0.07
N ILE A 4 5.38 13.84 -0.39
CA ILE A 4 5.28 15.29 -0.22
C ILE A 4 5.12 15.88 -1.62
N GLY A 5 3.93 16.37 -1.92
CA GLY A 5 3.54 16.66 -3.31
C GLY A 5 3.71 15.41 -4.18
N ASN A 6 4.54 15.50 -5.22
CA ASN A 6 4.82 14.39 -6.14
C ASN A 6 6.10 13.60 -5.79
N HIS A 7 6.80 13.96 -4.71
CA HIS A 7 8.08 13.37 -4.37
C HIS A 7 7.97 12.37 -3.22
N VAL A 8 8.68 11.25 -3.36
CA VAL A 8 8.84 10.27 -2.29
C VAL A 8 9.71 10.92 -1.21
N HIS A 9 9.17 11.04 0.00
CA HIS A 9 9.95 11.48 1.14
C HIS A 9 10.98 10.41 1.50
N VAL A 10 12.22 10.78 1.80
CA VAL A 10 13.28 9.83 2.15
C VAL A 10 13.59 9.97 3.64
N LEU A 11 13.49 8.85 4.37
CA LEU A 11 13.77 8.82 5.80
C LEU A 11 15.28 8.78 6.04
N ASN A 12 15.73 9.38 7.13
CA ASN A 12 17.06 9.14 7.69
C ASN A 12 17.25 7.67 8.10
N PRO A 13 18.49 7.24 8.43
CA PRO A 13 18.73 5.95 9.05
C PRO A 13 17.77 5.71 10.23
N THR A 14 17.11 4.56 10.22
CA THR A 14 16.13 4.21 11.25
C THR A 14 16.75 3.34 12.33
N TYR A 15 16.41 3.63 13.58
CA TYR A 15 16.79 2.82 14.71
C TYR A 15 15.97 1.53 14.74
N LYS A 16 16.66 0.38 14.61
CA LYS A 16 16.03 -0.93 14.75
C LYS A 16 16.15 -1.37 16.20
N LYS A 17 15.01 -1.46 16.89
CA LYS A 17 14.95 -2.10 18.22
C LYS A 17 15.33 -3.58 18.06
N TYR A 18 16.49 -3.97 18.60
CA TYR A 18 16.95 -5.35 18.56
C TYR A 18 15.99 -6.26 19.35
N LYS A 19 15.61 -7.39 18.75
CA LYS A 19 14.86 -8.45 19.42
C LYS A 19 15.85 -9.20 20.32
N LYS A 20 15.79 -8.93 21.63
CA LYS A 20 16.63 -9.52 22.70
C LYS A 20 17.15 -10.92 22.34
N ARG A 21 18.46 -11.10 22.17
CA ARG A 21 19.09 -12.43 22.06
C ARG A 21 20.50 -12.42 22.65
N LYS A 22 20.72 -13.36 23.58
CA LYS A 22 21.92 -13.73 24.35
C LYS A 22 22.49 -12.67 25.32
N GLU A 23 22.91 -13.16 26.49
CA GLU A 23 23.15 -12.39 27.72
C GLU A 23 24.46 -11.59 27.72
N ASP A 24 25.26 -11.65 26.66
CA ASP A 24 26.62 -11.09 26.60
C ASP A 24 26.84 -10.00 25.52
N GLU A 25 25.81 -9.56 24.80
CA GLU A 25 25.93 -8.43 23.85
C GLU A 25 25.68 -7.08 24.54
N GLU A 26 26.64 -6.15 24.46
CA GLU A 26 26.48 -4.76 24.89
C GLU A 26 25.16 -4.20 24.36
N ILE A 27 24.30 -3.73 25.28
CA ILE A 27 23.02 -3.13 24.94
C ILE A 27 23.30 -1.97 23.96
N PRO A 28 22.82 -2.04 22.71
CA PRO A 28 23.06 -0.98 21.75
C PRO A 28 22.51 0.33 22.30
N LYS A 29 23.39 1.31 22.51
CA LYS A 29 23.01 2.62 23.05
C LYS A 29 21.87 3.18 22.20
N VAL A 30 20.73 3.44 22.84
CA VAL A 30 19.58 4.07 22.18
C VAL A 30 20.00 5.48 21.76
N PRO A 31 19.84 5.87 20.48
CA PRO A 31 20.10 7.24 20.06
C PRO A 31 19.25 8.25 20.84
N ASP A 32 19.85 9.39 21.20
CA ASP A 32 19.20 10.39 22.05
C ASP A 32 18.06 11.14 21.32
N PHE A 33 18.11 11.22 19.99
CA PHE A 33 17.12 11.91 19.16
C PHE A 33 16.50 10.95 18.14
N ILE A 34 15.29 10.49 18.43
CA ILE A 34 14.53 9.57 17.56
C ILE A 34 13.14 10.14 17.26
N VAL A 35 12.78 10.16 15.97
CA VAL A 35 11.42 10.50 15.54
C VAL A 35 10.47 9.35 15.89
N PRO A 36 9.38 9.58 16.64
CA PRO A 36 8.52 8.50 17.12
C PRO A 36 7.74 7.80 16.01
N GLU A 37 7.29 8.50 14.97
CA GLU A 37 6.49 7.95 13.87
C GLU A 37 7.32 7.02 12.98
N THR A 38 8.54 7.44 12.64
CA THR A 38 9.37 6.79 11.61
C THR A 38 10.56 6.02 12.17
N ASN A 39 10.84 6.17 13.48
CA ASN A 39 12.05 5.69 14.15
C ASN A 39 13.35 6.22 13.51
N GLU A 40 13.30 7.36 12.84
CA GLU A 40 14.49 8.00 12.28
C GLU A 40 15.41 8.53 13.36
N ILE A 41 16.71 8.34 13.16
CA ILE A 41 17.75 8.91 14.00
C ILE A 41 18.04 10.34 13.49
N CYS A 42 18.03 11.28 14.42
CA CYS A 42 18.43 12.66 14.19
C CYS A 42 19.79 12.92 14.85
N GLU A 43 20.55 13.85 14.28
CA GLU A 43 21.87 14.21 14.82
C GLU A 43 21.74 15.16 16.02
N ASN A 44 20.70 16.00 16.03
CA ASN A 44 20.48 17.02 17.03
C ASN A 44 18.99 17.22 17.36
N LEU A 45 18.72 17.96 18.43
CA LEU A 45 17.37 18.26 18.92
C LEU A 45 16.58 19.13 17.93
N GLU A 46 17.24 20.08 17.27
CA GLU A 46 16.61 20.96 16.28
C GLU A 46 16.08 20.18 15.06
N GLU A 47 16.85 19.21 14.55
CA GLU A 47 16.40 18.34 13.47
C GLU A 47 15.20 17.49 13.92
N LEU A 48 15.21 16.98 15.15
CA LEU A 48 14.10 16.23 15.71
C LEU A 48 12.81 17.06 15.77
N GLU A 49 12.90 18.31 16.25
CA GLU A 49 11.76 19.23 16.31
C GLU A 49 11.24 19.58 14.92
N ARG A 50 12.15 19.89 13.97
CA ARG A 50 11.79 20.15 12.58
C ARG A 50 11.06 18.96 11.94
N LYS A 51 11.50 17.73 12.21
CA LYS A 51 10.87 16.51 11.68
C LYS A 51 9.52 16.23 12.32
N LYS A 52 9.38 16.40 13.63
CA LYS A 52 8.07 16.32 14.31
C LYS A 52 7.08 17.28 13.67
N PHE A 53 7.48 18.55 13.51
CA PHE A 53 6.65 19.55 12.85
C PHE A 53 6.28 19.16 11.42
N LEU A 54 7.23 18.65 10.63
CA LEU A 54 6.98 18.18 9.26
C LEU A 54 5.97 17.01 9.20
N TYR A 55 6.09 16.05 10.10
CA TYR A 55 5.22 14.86 10.12
C TYR A 55 3.80 15.17 10.62
N ASP A 56 3.66 16.16 11.48
CA ASP A 56 2.37 16.67 11.96
C ASP A 56 1.67 17.59 10.95
N TYR A 57 2.41 18.14 9.98
CA TYR A 57 1.85 19.09 9.02
C TYR A 57 1.01 18.37 7.92
N PRO A 58 -0.17 18.90 7.53
CA PRO A 58 -1.08 18.25 6.59
C PRO A 58 -0.68 18.48 5.11
N ILE A 59 0.52 18.07 4.72
CA ILE A 59 1.07 18.20 3.36
C ILE A 59 1.31 16.85 2.68
N TRP A 60 0.96 15.76 3.36
CA TRP A 60 1.24 14.42 2.88
C TRP A 60 0.15 13.91 1.97
N THR A 61 0.58 13.16 0.96
CA THR A 61 -0.30 12.51 0.01
C THR A 61 -0.12 11.00 0.09
N CYS A 62 -1.23 10.27 0.21
CA CYS A 62 -1.23 8.82 0.14
C CYS A 62 -0.88 8.39 -1.30
N ARG A 63 0.22 7.67 -1.49
CA ARG A 63 0.68 7.24 -2.82
C ARG A 63 -0.32 6.35 -3.56
N ILE A 64 -1.08 5.55 -2.82
CA ILE A 64 -1.97 4.54 -3.40
C ILE A 64 -3.33 5.14 -3.74
N SER A 65 -3.91 5.94 -2.84
CA SER A 65 -5.25 6.52 -3.03
C SER A 65 -5.24 7.90 -3.68
N GLY A 66 -4.10 8.59 -3.69
CA GLY A 66 -3.99 9.98 -4.13
C GLY A 66 -4.63 10.99 -3.18
N LYS A 67 -5.08 10.59 -1.98
CA LYS A 67 -5.63 11.51 -0.98
C LYS A 67 -4.53 12.44 -0.47
N GLU A 68 -4.72 13.74 -0.67
CA GLU A 68 -3.82 14.82 -0.27
C GLU A 68 -4.26 15.46 1.05
N GLY A 69 -3.42 16.34 1.60
CA GLY A 69 -3.74 17.12 2.80
C GLY A 69 -3.75 16.31 4.09
N LEU A 70 -3.01 15.20 4.12
CA LEU A 70 -2.92 14.30 5.26
C LEU A 70 -1.69 14.61 6.10
N THR A 71 -1.72 14.24 7.38
CA THR A 71 -0.50 14.13 8.19
C THR A 71 0.23 12.85 7.85
N TYR A 72 1.51 12.72 8.20
CA TYR A 72 2.28 11.52 7.86
C TYR A 72 1.64 10.24 8.39
N SER A 73 1.22 10.23 9.66
CA SER A 73 0.59 9.06 10.29
C SER A 73 -0.71 8.66 9.60
N THR A 74 -1.51 9.64 9.18
CA THR A 74 -2.79 9.36 8.50
C THR A 74 -2.58 8.91 7.06
N ALA A 75 -1.62 9.49 6.35
CA ALA A 75 -1.22 9.06 5.02
C ALA A 75 -0.67 7.62 5.03
N ASP A 76 0.20 7.28 5.99
CA ASP A 76 0.78 5.94 6.12
C ASP A 76 -0.29 4.89 6.44
N LYS A 77 -1.21 5.18 7.37
CA LYS A 77 -2.39 4.33 7.62
C LYS A 77 -3.23 4.15 6.35
N SER A 78 -3.51 5.24 5.63
CA SER A 78 -4.27 5.17 4.38
C SER A 78 -3.56 4.32 3.33
N GLU A 79 -2.23 4.38 3.23
CA GLU A 79 -1.47 3.52 2.33
C GLU A 79 -1.59 2.05 2.71
N HIS A 80 -1.44 1.72 4.00
CA HIS A 80 -1.56 0.35 4.46
C HIS A 80 -2.95 -0.23 4.21
N ASP A 81 -3.99 0.54 4.51
CA ASP A 81 -5.38 0.11 4.34
C ASP A 81 -5.75 -0.03 2.86
N CYS A 82 -5.31 0.89 1.99
CA CYS A 82 -5.47 0.75 0.56
C CYS A 82 -4.69 -0.46 0.01
N SER A 83 -3.45 -0.67 0.45
CA SER A 83 -2.63 -1.82 0.02
C SER A 83 -3.28 -3.15 0.41
N LYS A 84 -3.79 -3.25 1.64
CA LYS A 84 -4.54 -4.43 2.10
C LYS A 84 -5.80 -4.66 1.29
N SER A 85 -6.56 -3.60 1.02
CA SER A 85 -7.81 -3.69 0.27
C SER A 85 -7.56 -4.17 -1.16
N ILE A 86 -6.54 -3.61 -1.83
CA ILE A 86 -6.13 -4.02 -3.18
C ILE A 86 -5.71 -5.50 -3.18
N LYS A 87 -4.85 -5.93 -2.24
CA LYS A 87 -4.42 -7.33 -2.13
C LYS A 87 -5.56 -8.30 -1.81
N LYS A 88 -6.60 -7.84 -1.11
CA LYS A 88 -7.78 -8.65 -0.78
C LYS A 88 -8.70 -8.82 -2.00
N VAL A 89 -8.85 -7.76 -2.79
CA VAL A 89 -9.73 -7.75 -3.97
C VAL A 89 -9.08 -8.45 -5.16
N PHE A 90 -7.81 -8.15 -5.44
CA PHE A 90 -7.08 -8.69 -6.58
C PHE A 90 -6.27 -9.91 -6.14
N SER A 91 -6.73 -11.10 -6.56
CA SER A 91 -5.96 -12.33 -6.39
C SER A 91 -4.67 -12.29 -7.23
N ASN A 92 -3.71 -13.15 -6.90
CA ASN A 92 -2.44 -13.23 -7.64
C ASN A 92 -2.65 -13.59 -9.12
N GLU A 93 -3.62 -14.45 -9.43
CA GLU A 93 -3.91 -14.86 -10.81
C GLU A 93 -4.49 -13.70 -11.64
N VAL A 94 -5.46 -12.97 -11.07
CA VAL A 94 -6.01 -11.77 -11.70
C VAL A 94 -4.91 -10.72 -11.90
N SER A 95 -4.08 -10.49 -10.89
CA SER A 95 -2.96 -9.55 -10.97
C SER A 95 -1.98 -9.91 -12.09
N LYS A 96 -1.66 -11.20 -12.26
CA LYS A 96 -0.78 -11.68 -13.31
C LYS A 96 -1.36 -11.45 -14.71
N SER A 97 -2.64 -11.79 -14.91
CA SER A 97 -3.32 -11.56 -16.19
C SER A 97 -3.42 -10.07 -16.53
N LEU A 98 -3.76 -9.22 -15.56
CA LEU A 98 -3.80 -7.77 -15.74
C LEU A 98 -2.41 -7.21 -16.10
N LEU A 99 -1.36 -7.64 -15.39
CA LEU A 99 0.01 -7.22 -15.68
C LEU A 99 0.46 -7.61 -17.08
N GLN A 100 0.06 -8.80 -17.56
CA GLN A 100 0.34 -9.23 -18.93
C GLN A 100 -0.33 -8.30 -19.94
N ILE A 101 -1.61 -7.96 -19.75
CA ILE A 101 -2.34 -7.03 -20.62
C ILE A 101 -1.63 -5.67 -20.63
N ILE A 102 -1.32 -5.12 -19.46
CA ILE A 102 -0.64 -3.82 -19.31
C ILE A 102 0.71 -3.83 -20.02
N HIS A 103 1.51 -4.88 -19.84
CA HIS A 103 2.85 -4.98 -20.44
C HIS A 103 2.81 -5.00 -21.97
N THR A 104 1.81 -5.66 -22.55
CA THR A 104 1.65 -5.75 -24.01
C THR A 104 0.91 -4.57 -24.63
N ASN A 105 0.41 -3.63 -23.83
CA ASN A 105 -0.43 -2.55 -24.30
C ASN A 105 0.39 -1.42 -24.95
N THR A 106 -0.08 -0.90 -26.08
CA THR A 106 0.51 0.23 -26.83
C THR A 106 -0.39 1.47 -26.89
N GLN A 107 -1.58 1.41 -26.30
CA GLN A 107 -2.59 2.45 -26.21
C GLN A 107 -2.29 3.43 -25.05
N THR A 108 -3.01 4.55 -25.03
CA THR A 108 -2.94 5.51 -23.94
C THR A 108 -3.53 4.93 -22.65
N THR A 109 -3.05 5.43 -21.52
CA THR A 109 -3.44 4.97 -20.18
C THR A 109 -4.96 5.03 -19.96
N ASP A 110 -5.63 6.08 -20.42
CA ASP A 110 -7.08 6.24 -20.26
C ASP A 110 -7.88 5.15 -20.99
N ILE A 111 -7.43 4.75 -22.18
CA ILE A 111 -8.06 3.68 -22.95
C ILE A 111 -7.79 2.34 -22.29
N LEU A 112 -6.54 2.09 -21.88
CA LEU A 112 -6.15 0.88 -21.17
C LEU A 112 -6.98 0.67 -19.90
N ILE A 113 -7.18 1.71 -19.08
CA ILE A 113 -7.98 1.62 -17.85
C ILE A 113 -9.42 1.19 -18.15
N LYS A 114 -10.05 1.78 -19.17
CA LYS A 114 -11.41 1.41 -19.59
C LYS A 114 -11.49 -0.04 -20.06
N THR A 115 -10.51 -0.47 -20.86
CA THR A 115 -10.42 -1.85 -21.34
C THR A 115 -10.28 -2.83 -20.19
N LEU A 116 -9.34 -2.60 -19.27
CA LEU A 116 -9.13 -3.46 -18.10
C LEU A 116 -10.38 -3.53 -17.21
N TYR A 117 -11.05 -2.40 -16.99
CA TYR A 117 -12.29 -2.36 -16.22
C TYR A 117 -13.37 -3.24 -16.84
N ASN A 118 -13.56 -3.16 -18.16
CA ASN A 118 -14.53 -4.00 -18.86
C ASN A 118 -14.16 -5.48 -18.80
N THR A 119 -12.88 -5.82 -19.02
CA THR A 119 -12.40 -7.21 -18.92
C THR A 119 -12.66 -7.79 -17.52
N LEU A 120 -12.35 -7.03 -16.46
CA LEU A 120 -12.59 -7.46 -15.08
C LEU A 120 -14.08 -7.68 -14.74
N GLN A 121 -14.99 -6.98 -15.41
CA GLN A 121 -16.43 -7.14 -15.21
C GLN A 121 -17.02 -8.30 -16.01
N GLN A 122 -16.45 -8.60 -17.17
CA GLN A 122 -17.03 -9.53 -18.15
C GLN A 122 -16.40 -10.92 -18.11
N GLU A 123 -15.14 -11.02 -17.70
CA GLU A 123 -14.36 -12.25 -17.81
C GLU A 123 -13.84 -12.70 -16.45
N PHE A 124 -13.87 -14.01 -16.22
CA PHE A 124 -13.20 -14.64 -15.09
C PHE A 124 -11.83 -15.13 -15.51
N PHE A 125 -10.83 -14.95 -14.66
CA PHE A 125 -9.48 -15.43 -14.92
C PHE A 125 -9.31 -16.87 -14.44
N LYS A 126 -8.47 -17.63 -15.13
CA LYS A 126 -8.19 -19.03 -14.75
C LYS A 126 -7.56 -19.06 -13.35
N GLY A 127 -8.17 -19.80 -12.43
CA GLY A 127 -7.71 -19.90 -11.03
C GLY A 127 -8.37 -18.90 -10.08
N GLU A 128 -9.27 -18.05 -10.58
CA GLU A 128 -10.08 -17.15 -9.75
C GLU A 128 -11.13 -17.92 -8.95
N SER A 129 -11.30 -17.55 -7.67
CA SER A 129 -12.35 -18.11 -6.82
C SER A 129 -13.63 -17.31 -7.00
N VAL A 130 -14.68 -17.96 -7.51
CA VAL A 130 -15.98 -17.33 -7.78
C VAL A 130 -17.08 -17.93 -6.91
N ILE A 131 -18.02 -17.09 -6.49
CA ILE A 131 -19.21 -17.53 -5.75
C ILE A 131 -20.32 -17.75 -6.78
N VAL A 132 -20.77 -18.99 -6.91
CA VAL A 132 -21.87 -19.33 -7.82
C VAL A 132 -23.18 -19.29 -7.06
N HIS A 133 -24.11 -18.43 -7.49
CA HIS A 133 -25.48 -18.49 -7.02
C HIS A 133 -26.25 -19.51 -7.87
N LYS A 134 -26.59 -20.67 -7.29
CA LYS A 134 -27.46 -21.63 -7.97
C LYS A 134 -28.88 -21.07 -8.01
N SER A 135 -29.31 -20.56 -9.16
CA SER A 135 -30.74 -20.44 -9.44
C SER A 135 -31.32 -21.86 -9.59
N ALA A 136 -32.46 -22.11 -8.96
CA ALA A 136 -33.12 -23.41 -9.03
C ALA A 136 -33.40 -23.78 -10.49
N SER A 137 -32.86 -24.90 -10.95
CA SER A 137 -33.14 -25.42 -12.28
C SER A 137 -34.63 -25.79 -12.39
N PRO A 138 -35.29 -25.50 -13.54
CA PRO A 138 -36.67 -25.90 -13.74
C PRO A 138 -36.75 -27.43 -13.79
N THR A 139 -37.59 -27.99 -12.93
CA THR A 139 -37.90 -29.42 -12.91
C THR A 139 -38.50 -29.79 -14.27
N MET A 140 -37.75 -30.50 -15.10
CA MET A 140 -38.31 -31.08 -16.33
C MET A 140 -39.29 -32.19 -15.94
N THR A 141 -40.58 -31.87 -15.92
CA THR A 141 -41.66 -32.86 -15.95
C THR A 141 -41.62 -33.54 -17.31
N LYS A 142 -41.08 -34.76 -17.36
CA LYS A 142 -41.35 -35.69 -18.48
C LYS A 142 -42.83 -36.04 -18.45
N LYS A 143 -43.56 -35.67 -19.51
CA LYS A 143 -44.86 -36.24 -19.86
C LYS A 143 -44.64 -37.38 -20.84
#